data_AF-L7EZC6-F1
#
_entry.id   AF-L7EZC6-F1
#
_cell.length_a   1.000
_cell.length_b   1.000
_cell.length_c   1.000
_cell.angle_alpha   90.00
_cell.angle_beta   90.00
_cell.angle_gamma   90.00
#
_symmetry.space_group_name_H-M   'P 1'
#
loop_
_entity.id
_entity.type
_entity.pdbx_description
1 polymer ?
#
loop_
_entity_poly.entity_id
_entity_poly.type
_entity_poly.pdbx_seq_one_letter_code
_entity_poly.pdbx_strand_id
1 'polypeptide(L)'
;MEATFTPSTELELHTTYTASVQAEDLWGNAMTAPVTWSFTTSSTPPAVTCPCTLWNTSTVPARTAVTDDPNSLELGTRFQSSASGWVTGVTFYKGATNTGTHTGSLWSADGTLLASGTFTTESASGWQTMTFATPVAISADTAYVVSYHAPNGNYAVDGGYFASAHKSYPLTATADISTAHNGLYRYGSDVA
;
A
#
# COMPACT_ATOMS: atom_id res chain seq x y z
N MET A 1 -21.63 13.47 -17.94
CA MET A 1 -20.25 12.97 -17.75
C MET A 1 -19.77 13.51 -16.41
N GLU A 2 -19.24 12.64 -15.55
CA GLU A 2 -18.70 13.00 -14.25
C GLU A 2 -17.21 12.67 -14.25
N ALA A 3 -16.39 13.57 -13.72
CA ALA A 3 -14.97 13.35 -13.53
C ALA A 3 -14.67 13.44 -12.03
N THR A 4 -14.11 12.38 -11.48
CA THR A 4 -13.73 12.31 -10.07
C THR A 4 -12.21 12.34 -9.98
N PHE A 5 -11.68 13.24 -9.16
CA PHE A 5 -10.26 13.25 -8.80
C PHE A 5 -10.09 12.64 -7.42
N THR A 6 -9.24 11.63 -7.32
CA THR A 6 -8.78 11.09 -6.03
C THR A 6 -7.31 11.43 -5.89
N PRO A 7 -6.91 12.22 -4.88
CA PRO A 7 -5.50 12.48 -4.61
C PRO A 7 -4.71 11.17 -4.48
N SER A 8 -3.50 11.11 -5.03
CA SER A 8 -2.60 9.96 -4.89
C SER A 8 -1.94 9.88 -3.52
N THR A 9 -1.96 10.98 -2.76
CA THR A 9 -1.48 11.08 -1.38
C THR A 9 -2.50 11.80 -0.52
N GLU A 10 -2.46 11.57 0.79
CA GLU A 10 -3.23 12.35 1.75
C GLU A 10 -2.93 13.86 1.62
N LEU A 11 -3.97 14.67 1.69
CA LEU A 11 -3.85 16.13 1.72
C LEU A 11 -3.48 16.57 3.15
N GLU A 12 -2.58 17.55 3.26
CA GLU A 12 -2.13 18.07 4.55
C GLU A 12 -3.29 18.72 5.31
N LEU A 13 -3.28 18.62 6.64
CA LEU A 13 -4.31 19.20 7.51
C LEU A 13 -4.24 20.73 7.50
N HIS A 14 -5.37 21.37 7.80
CA HIS A 14 -5.50 22.83 7.89
C HIS A 14 -4.89 23.60 6.71
N THR A 15 -4.95 23.01 5.51
CA THR A 15 -4.32 23.53 4.30
C THR A 15 -5.36 23.88 3.26
N THR A 16 -5.25 25.08 2.68
CA THR A 16 -6.13 25.53 1.59
C THR A 16 -5.58 25.03 0.26
N TYR A 17 -6.40 24.24 -0.44
CA TYR A 17 -6.12 23.76 -1.80
C TYR A 17 -7.02 24.49 -2.79
N THR A 18 -6.50 24.70 -3.99
CA THR A 18 -7.26 25.24 -5.13
C THR A 18 -7.37 24.15 -6.19
N ALA A 19 -8.59 23.79 -6.54
CA ALA A 19 -8.89 22.92 -7.66
C ALA A 19 -9.21 23.76 -8.91
N SER A 20 -8.82 23.24 -10.07
CA SER A 20 -9.00 23.87 -11.38
C SER A 20 -9.43 22.81 -12.39
N VAL A 21 -10.50 23.07 -13.14
CA VAL A 21 -11.00 22.19 -14.19
C VAL A 21 -11.08 22.96 -15.50
N GLN A 22 -10.50 22.37 -16.54
CA GLN A 22 -10.59 22.83 -17.93
C GLN A 22 -10.89 21.63 -18.84
N ALA A 23 -11.62 21.88 -19.92
CA ALA A 23 -11.97 20.88 -20.92
C ALA A 23 -11.83 21.44 -22.34
N GLU A 24 -11.60 20.55 -23.29
CA GLU A 24 -11.54 20.80 -24.74
C GLU A 24 -12.27 19.66 -25.45
N ASP A 25 -13.06 19.95 -26.48
CA ASP A 25 -13.73 18.92 -27.27
C ASP A 25 -12.84 18.35 -28.39
N LEU A 26 -13.31 17.32 -29.10
CA LEU A 26 -12.56 16.65 -30.17
C LEU A 26 -12.28 17.54 -31.39
N TRP A 27 -12.92 18.70 -31.48
CA TRP A 27 -12.77 19.66 -32.57
C TRP A 27 -11.93 20.87 -32.15
N GLY A 28 -11.32 20.84 -30.96
CA GLY A 28 -10.43 21.88 -30.46
C GLY A 28 -11.15 23.06 -29.80
N ASN A 29 -12.45 22.93 -29.48
CA ASN A 29 -13.16 23.97 -28.75
C ASN A 29 -12.86 23.84 -27.25
N ALA A 30 -11.95 24.67 -26.76
CA ALA A 30 -11.60 24.75 -25.35
C ALA A 30 -12.54 25.67 -24.56
N MET A 31 -12.76 25.34 -23.28
CA MET A 31 -13.37 26.28 -22.33
C MET A 31 -12.60 27.60 -22.30
N THR A 32 -13.32 28.72 -22.34
CA THR A 32 -12.73 30.07 -22.36
C THR A 32 -11.86 30.39 -21.14
N ALA A 33 -12.18 29.79 -19.99
CA ALA A 33 -11.40 29.87 -18.76
C ALA A 33 -11.63 28.60 -17.91
N PRO A 34 -10.66 28.20 -17.07
CA PRO A 34 -10.88 27.12 -16.11
C PRO A 34 -11.90 27.52 -15.05
N VAL A 35 -12.71 26.56 -14.60
CA VAL A 35 -13.50 26.71 -13.38
C VAL A 35 -12.60 26.40 -12.20
N THR A 36 -12.49 27.34 -11.27
CA THR A 36 -11.65 27.20 -10.08
C THR A 36 -12.47 27.34 -8.81
N TRP A 37 -12.09 26.58 -7.79
CA TRP A 37 -12.62 26.73 -6.43
C TRP A 37 -11.55 26.36 -5.42
N SER A 38 -11.72 26.81 -4.18
CA SER A 38 -10.83 26.44 -3.08
C SER A 38 -11.61 25.74 -1.98
N PHE A 39 -10.91 24.87 -1.26
CA PHE A 39 -11.39 24.26 -0.03
C PHE A 39 -10.24 24.19 0.97
N THR A 40 -10.57 24.19 2.26
CA THR A 40 -9.59 24.03 3.33
C THR A 40 -9.83 22.70 4.02
N THR A 41 -8.77 21.91 4.20
CA THR A 41 -8.84 20.65 4.94
C THR A 41 -9.08 20.90 6.43
N SER A 42 -9.69 19.92 7.11
CA SER A 42 -9.92 19.97 8.56
C SER A 42 -8.61 20.17 9.33
N SER A 43 -8.67 20.82 10.49
CA SER A 43 -7.55 20.95 11.42
C SER A 43 -7.31 19.67 12.24
N THR A 44 -8.30 18.78 12.31
CA THR A 44 -8.17 17.48 12.97
C THR A 44 -8.29 16.36 11.95
N PRO A 45 -7.52 15.27 12.10
CA PRO A 45 -7.69 14.07 11.28
C PRO A 45 -9.13 13.56 11.35
N PRO A 46 -9.67 12.99 10.25
CA PRO A 46 -10.99 12.38 10.27
C PRO A 46 -11.02 11.16 11.20
N ALA A 47 -12.18 10.85 11.76
CA ALA A 47 -12.36 9.60 12.50
C ALA A 47 -12.03 8.41 11.57
N VAL A 48 -11.20 7.48 12.05
CA VAL A 48 -10.83 6.29 11.29
C VAL A 48 -12.01 5.31 11.32
N THR A 49 -12.73 5.20 10.20
CA THR A 49 -13.75 4.18 9.97
C THR A 49 -13.35 3.34 8.79
N CYS A 50 -12.89 2.11 9.00
CA CYS A 50 -12.33 1.32 7.93
C CYS A 50 -12.48 -0.19 8.13
N PRO A 51 -12.30 -0.94 7.04
CA PRO A 51 -11.01 -1.57 6.74
C PRO A 51 -10.09 -0.64 5.92
N CYS A 52 -8.89 -0.38 6.45
CA CYS A 52 -7.89 0.54 5.90
C CYS A 52 -6.82 -0.28 5.15
N THR A 53 -6.25 0.25 4.08
CA THR A 53 -5.15 -0.39 3.34
C THR A 53 -4.09 0.64 2.96
N LEU A 54 -2.83 0.22 2.89
CA LEU A 54 -1.72 1.06 2.41
C LEU A 54 -1.91 1.44 0.94
N TRP A 55 -2.41 0.52 0.12
CA TRP A 55 -2.68 0.75 -1.28
C TRP A 55 -4.10 0.33 -1.63
N ASN A 56 -4.81 1.20 -2.36
CA ASN A 56 -6.14 0.90 -2.85
C ASN A 56 -6.10 -0.07 -4.05
N THR A 57 -7.26 -0.65 -4.39
CA THR A 57 -7.36 -1.65 -5.46
C THR A 57 -7.04 -1.11 -6.86
N SER A 58 -7.05 0.21 -7.05
CA SER A 58 -6.66 0.86 -8.31
C SER A 58 -5.16 1.12 -8.43
N THR A 59 -4.39 0.97 -7.35
CA THR A 59 -2.94 1.11 -7.39
C THR A 59 -2.35 -0.07 -8.14
N VAL A 60 -1.50 0.18 -9.13
CA VAL A 60 -0.83 -0.86 -9.92
C VAL A 60 0.67 -0.57 -9.91
N PRO A 61 1.53 -1.53 -9.52
CA PRO A 61 2.98 -1.37 -9.62
C PRO A 61 3.42 -1.07 -11.06
N ALA A 62 4.42 -0.21 -11.21
CA ALA A 62 5.04 0.11 -12.50
C ALA A 62 5.66 -1.14 -13.14
N ARG A 63 6.30 -2.03 -12.37
CA ARG A 63 6.68 -3.37 -12.83
C ARG A 63 5.79 -4.42 -12.14
N THR A 64 4.77 -4.86 -12.86
CA THR A 64 3.75 -5.80 -12.36
C THR A 64 4.24 -7.23 -12.16
N ALA A 65 5.40 -7.59 -12.74
CA ALA A 65 6.10 -8.83 -12.45
C ALA A 65 7.59 -8.73 -12.82
N VAL A 66 8.46 -9.20 -11.93
CA VAL A 66 9.77 -9.72 -12.28
C VAL A 66 9.55 -11.10 -12.92
N THR A 67 10.16 -11.40 -14.07
CA THR A 67 9.91 -12.66 -14.80
C THR A 67 11.14 -13.55 -14.91
N ASP A 68 12.26 -13.05 -14.39
CA ASP A 68 13.60 -13.60 -14.48
C ASP A 68 14.18 -13.94 -13.09
N ASP A 69 13.34 -13.91 -12.05
CA ASP A 69 13.72 -14.24 -10.68
C ASP A 69 12.74 -15.27 -10.09
N PRO A 70 12.95 -16.57 -10.36
CA PRO A 70 12.07 -17.63 -9.87
C PRO A 70 12.38 -18.07 -8.43
N ASN A 71 13.30 -17.38 -7.73
CA ASN A 71 13.77 -17.82 -6.43
C ASN A 71 12.75 -17.54 -5.34
N SER A 72 12.67 -18.43 -4.35
CA SER A 72 11.83 -18.21 -3.17
C SER A 72 12.34 -17.01 -2.37
N LEU A 73 11.42 -16.12 -2.00
CA LEU A 73 11.73 -14.97 -1.16
C LEU A 73 10.52 -14.48 -0.36
N GLU A 74 10.81 -13.77 0.73
CA GLU A 74 9.88 -12.94 1.49
C GLU A 74 10.04 -11.48 1.08
N LEU A 75 8.95 -10.76 0.87
CA LEU A 75 8.95 -9.31 0.61
C LEU A 75 8.13 -8.57 1.67
N GLY A 76 8.68 -7.52 2.25
CA GLY A 76 8.12 -6.82 3.39
C GLY A 76 8.08 -5.30 3.24
N THR A 77 7.04 -4.71 3.83
CA THR A 77 6.89 -3.26 3.99
C THR A 77 6.81 -2.92 5.47
N ARG A 78 7.66 -1.99 5.91
CA ARG A 78 7.53 -1.36 7.22
C ARG A 78 6.45 -0.29 7.17
N PHE A 79 5.57 -0.30 8.17
CA PHE A 79 4.48 0.65 8.30
C PHE A 79 4.23 1.04 9.75
N GLN A 80 3.51 2.14 9.93
CA GLN A 80 2.93 2.58 11.19
C GLN A 80 1.49 3.05 10.97
N SER A 81 0.73 3.15 12.05
CA SER A 81 -0.61 3.74 12.07
C SER A 81 -0.61 4.94 13.00
N SER A 82 -1.25 6.06 12.63
CA SER A 82 -1.47 7.19 13.54
C SER A 82 -2.56 6.94 14.60
N ALA A 83 -3.23 5.79 14.53
CA ALA A 83 -4.24 5.36 15.49
C ALA A 83 -4.01 3.91 15.92
N SER A 84 -4.24 3.60 17.20
CA SER A 84 -4.28 2.23 17.68
C SER A 84 -5.48 1.49 17.07
N GLY A 85 -5.32 0.20 16.82
CA GLY A 85 -6.35 -0.58 16.13
C GLY A 85 -5.98 -2.04 15.97
N TRP A 86 -6.55 -2.65 14.94
CA TRP A 86 -6.36 -4.07 14.66
C TRP A 86 -5.94 -4.28 13.20
N VAL A 87 -4.88 -5.05 12.99
CA VAL A 87 -4.52 -5.57 11.67
C VAL A 87 -5.31 -6.86 11.46
N THR A 88 -6.18 -6.86 10.46
CA THR A 88 -7.08 -7.98 10.16
C THR A 88 -6.56 -8.90 9.06
N GLY A 89 -5.52 -8.50 8.32
CA GLY A 89 -5.04 -9.26 7.19
C GLY A 89 -3.89 -8.59 6.44
N VAL A 90 -3.50 -9.23 5.33
CA VAL A 90 -2.42 -8.79 4.45
C VAL A 90 -2.93 -8.74 3.01
N THR A 91 -2.51 -7.71 2.29
CA THR A 91 -2.72 -7.59 0.85
C THR A 91 -1.40 -7.48 0.11
N PHE A 92 -1.25 -8.19 -1.01
CA PHE A 92 -0.11 -8.03 -1.92
C PHE A 92 -0.58 -7.97 -3.38
N TYR A 93 0.22 -7.37 -4.25
CA TYR A 93 -0.05 -7.34 -5.68
C TYR A 93 0.62 -8.53 -6.38
N LYS A 94 -0.18 -9.38 -7.02
CA LYS A 94 0.27 -10.59 -7.73
C LYS A 94 0.44 -10.32 -9.22
N GLY A 95 1.65 -10.60 -9.73
CA GLY A 95 1.92 -10.71 -11.16
C GLY A 95 1.52 -12.09 -11.70
N ALA A 96 1.27 -12.20 -13.01
CA ALA A 96 0.82 -13.46 -13.63
C ALA A 96 1.83 -14.63 -13.49
N THR A 97 3.12 -14.32 -13.33
CA THR A 97 4.21 -15.29 -13.14
C THR A 97 4.54 -15.55 -11.66
N ASN A 98 3.95 -14.79 -10.74
CA ASN A 98 4.10 -15.00 -9.29
C ASN A 98 3.15 -16.13 -8.86
N THR A 99 3.68 -17.35 -8.88
CA THR A 99 2.91 -18.58 -8.71
C THR A 99 3.33 -19.33 -7.43
N GLY A 100 2.55 -20.35 -7.08
CA GLY A 100 2.75 -21.14 -5.87
C GLY A 100 1.85 -20.65 -4.73
N THR A 101 2.05 -21.25 -3.56
CA THR A 101 1.27 -20.94 -2.36
C THR A 101 1.88 -19.77 -1.61
N HIS A 102 1.22 -18.61 -1.65
CA HIS A 102 1.66 -17.44 -0.92
C HIS A 102 1.21 -17.50 0.55
N THR A 103 2.04 -16.98 1.44
CA THR A 103 1.67 -16.70 2.83
C THR A 103 1.84 -15.22 3.13
N GLY A 104 1.06 -14.69 4.06
CA GLY A 104 1.15 -13.31 4.53
C GLY A 104 1.47 -13.29 6.00
N SER A 105 2.32 -12.37 6.43
CA SER A 105 2.81 -12.29 7.80
C SER A 105 2.80 -10.86 8.34
N LEU A 106 2.60 -10.73 9.64
CA LEU A 106 2.72 -9.49 10.40
C LEU A 106 3.78 -9.69 11.48
N TRP A 107 4.70 -8.74 11.58
CA TRP A 107 5.83 -8.76 12.48
C TRP A 107 5.91 -7.46 13.28
N SER A 108 6.44 -7.53 14.49
CA SER A 108 6.96 -6.34 15.17
C SER A 108 8.21 -5.81 14.46
N ALA A 109 8.59 -4.56 14.73
CA ALA A 109 9.78 -3.95 14.12
C ALA A 109 11.10 -4.67 14.42
N ASP A 110 11.17 -5.44 15.52
CA ASP A 110 12.33 -6.24 15.92
C ASP A 110 12.38 -7.64 15.27
N GLY A 111 11.37 -7.98 14.45
CA GLY A 111 11.31 -9.26 13.73
C GLY A 111 10.54 -10.38 14.44
N THR A 112 9.85 -10.11 15.54
CA THR A 112 8.97 -11.12 16.16
C THR A 112 7.70 -11.33 15.32
N LEU A 113 7.42 -12.57 14.93
CA LEU A 113 6.19 -12.92 14.21
C LEU A 113 4.97 -12.75 15.13
N LEU A 114 4.01 -11.93 14.71
CA LEU A 114 2.77 -11.66 15.45
C LEU A 114 1.58 -12.44 14.89
N ALA A 115 1.52 -12.62 13.57
CA ALA A 115 0.52 -13.47 12.91
C ALA A 115 1.00 -13.88 11.51
N SER A 116 0.48 -15.01 11.02
CA SER A 116 0.69 -15.48 9.65
C SER A 116 -0.57 -16.19 9.14
N GLY A 117 -0.71 -16.29 7.81
CA GLY A 117 -1.80 -17.01 7.14
C GLY A 117 -1.47 -17.34 5.69
N THR A 118 -2.26 -18.22 5.09
CA THR A 118 -2.12 -18.62 3.68
C THR A 118 -3.15 -17.91 2.81
N PHE A 119 -2.75 -17.43 1.63
CA PHE A 119 -3.67 -16.94 0.63
C PHE A 119 -4.36 -18.14 -0.07
N THR A 120 -5.68 -18.28 0.11
CA THR A 120 -6.44 -19.46 -0.35
C THR A 120 -7.34 -19.19 -1.57
N THR A 121 -7.73 -17.94 -1.79
CA THR A 121 -8.64 -17.54 -2.88
C THR A 121 -8.00 -16.47 -3.76
N GLU A 122 -6.92 -16.83 -4.44
CA GLU A 122 -6.19 -15.90 -5.30
C GLU A 122 -6.71 -15.86 -6.73
N SER A 123 -6.60 -14.70 -7.37
CA SER A 123 -6.77 -14.53 -8.82
C SER A 123 -5.46 -14.80 -9.59
N ALA A 124 -5.54 -14.75 -10.92
CA ALA A 124 -4.37 -14.87 -11.80
C ALA A 124 -3.40 -13.68 -11.67
N SER A 125 -3.92 -12.49 -11.40
CA SER A 125 -3.13 -11.27 -11.17
C SER A 125 -3.96 -10.20 -10.43
N GLY A 126 -3.28 -9.18 -9.93
CA GLY A 126 -3.87 -8.06 -9.19
C GLY A 126 -3.75 -8.22 -7.67
N TRP A 127 -4.46 -7.38 -6.93
CA TRP A 127 -4.45 -7.41 -5.47
C TRP A 127 -5.08 -8.68 -4.91
N GLN A 128 -4.30 -9.40 -4.10
CA GLN A 128 -4.73 -10.54 -3.31
C GLN A 128 -4.90 -10.11 -1.87
N THR A 129 -5.88 -10.67 -1.18
CA THR A 129 -6.14 -10.38 0.24
C THR A 129 -6.25 -11.69 1.01
N MET A 130 -5.60 -11.76 2.16
CA MET A 130 -5.85 -12.79 3.17
C MET A 130 -6.23 -12.14 4.50
N THR A 131 -7.01 -12.82 5.32
CA THR A 131 -7.39 -12.37 6.67
C THR A 131 -6.81 -13.28 7.73
N PHE A 132 -6.30 -12.71 8.81
CA PHE A 132 -5.78 -13.49 9.94
C PHE A 132 -6.94 -14.16 10.68
N ALA A 133 -6.71 -15.37 11.19
CA ALA A 133 -7.71 -16.06 12.01
C ALA A 133 -8.05 -15.29 13.29
N THR A 134 -7.07 -14.59 13.85
CA THR A 134 -7.25 -13.66 14.97
C THR A 134 -6.65 -12.31 14.58
N PRO A 135 -7.42 -11.21 14.60
CA PRO A 135 -6.88 -9.88 14.38
C PRO A 135 -5.79 -9.54 15.40
N VAL A 136 -4.74 -8.84 14.98
CA VAL A 136 -3.62 -8.45 15.85
C VAL A 136 -3.76 -7.00 16.26
N ALA A 137 -3.74 -6.73 17.56
CA ALA A 137 -3.76 -5.36 18.07
C ALA A 137 -2.44 -4.65 17.76
N ILE A 138 -2.52 -3.41 17.29
CA ILE A 138 -1.37 -2.52 17.07
C ILE A 138 -1.57 -1.21 17.83
N SER A 139 -0.46 -0.64 18.27
CA SER A 139 -0.43 0.67 18.92
C SER A 139 -0.18 1.78 17.89
N ALA A 140 -0.77 2.96 18.13
CA ALA A 140 -0.45 4.17 17.39
C ALA A 140 1.06 4.45 17.41
N ASP A 141 1.55 5.05 16.33
CA ASP A 141 2.93 5.53 16.14
C ASP A 141 4.01 4.48 16.44
N THR A 142 3.64 3.21 16.32
CA THR A 142 4.54 2.06 16.51
C THR A 142 4.80 1.41 15.16
N ALA A 143 6.07 1.12 14.88
CA ALA A 143 6.47 0.48 13.63
C ALA A 143 6.22 -1.04 13.67
N TYR A 144 5.67 -1.55 12.57
CA TYR A 144 5.46 -2.97 12.30
C TYR A 144 5.95 -3.28 10.88
N VAL A 145 6.10 -4.56 10.57
CA VAL A 145 6.38 -5.03 9.21
C VAL A 145 5.25 -5.94 8.77
N VAL A 146 4.70 -5.69 7.59
CA VAL A 146 3.83 -6.65 6.89
C VAL A 146 4.62 -7.25 5.74
N SER A 147 4.46 -8.54 5.49
CA SER A 147 5.18 -9.22 4.41
C SER A 147 4.36 -10.31 3.76
N TYR A 148 4.83 -10.78 2.59
CA TYR A 148 4.34 -11.98 1.97
C TYR A 148 5.47 -12.85 1.43
N HIS A 149 5.25 -14.16 1.48
CA HIS A 149 6.13 -15.17 0.92
C HIS A 149 5.74 -15.49 -0.52
N ALA A 150 6.69 -15.41 -1.43
CA ALA A 150 6.57 -15.83 -2.82
C ALA A 150 7.49 -17.05 -3.06
N PRO A 151 6.95 -18.28 -3.05
CA PRO A 151 7.78 -19.49 -3.14
C PRO A 151 8.47 -19.65 -4.49
N ASN A 152 7.91 -19.11 -5.57
CA ASN A 152 8.46 -19.16 -6.93
C ASN A 152 8.85 -17.76 -7.45
N GLY A 153 9.14 -16.82 -6.55
CA GLY A 153 9.57 -15.46 -6.89
C GLY A 153 8.62 -14.73 -7.83
N ASN A 154 9.19 -14.03 -8.82
CA ASN A 154 8.48 -13.31 -9.88
C ASN A 154 7.49 -12.23 -9.41
N TYR A 155 7.83 -11.58 -8.30
CA TYR A 155 7.04 -10.58 -7.59
C TYR A 155 6.84 -9.28 -8.39
N ALA A 156 5.85 -8.46 -8.00
CA ALA A 156 5.73 -7.09 -8.50
C ALA A 156 6.62 -6.13 -7.70
N VAL A 157 7.20 -5.11 -8.34
CA VAL A 157 8.16 -4.20 -7.69
C VAL A 157 8.20 -2.82 -8.32
N ASP A 158 8.30 -1.80 -7.48
CA ASP A 158 8.68 -0.45 -7.90
C ASP A 158 10.03 -0.09 -7.25
N GLY A 159 11.09 -0.04 -8.05
CA GLY A 159 12.44 0.23 -7.55
C GLY A 159 12.54 1.63 -6.93
N GLY A 160 13.04 1.71 -5.69
CA GLY A 160 13.20 2.99 -4.98
C GLY A 160 11.87 3.60 -4.49
N TYR A 161 10.77 2.86 -4.50
CA TYR A 161 9.43 3.36 -4.12
C TYR A 161 9.41 4.04 -2.74
N PHE A 162 10.16 3.50 -1.78
CA PHE A 162 10.23 4.03 -0.42
C PHE A 162 11.33 5.11 -0.22
N ALA A 163 11.86 5.71 -1.28
CA ALA A 163 12.70 6.92 -1.16
C ALA A 163 11.94 8.07 -0.46
N SER A 164 10.60 8.00 -0.43
CA SER A 164 9.73 8.82 0.42
C SER A 164 8.65 7.94 1.04
N ALA A 165 8.08 8.40 2.16
CA ALA A 165 7.00 7.67 2.81
C ALA A 165 5.73 7.69 1.94
N HIS A 166 4.99 6.59 1.95
CA HIS A 166 3.67 6.50 1.32
C HIS A 166 2.58 6.59 2.40
N LYS A 167 1.71 7.59 2.29
CA LYS A 167 0.65 7.88 3.27
C LYS A 167 -0.71 7.45 2.72
N SER A 168 -1.44 6.64 3.49
CA SER A 168 -2.83 6.25 3.25
C SER A 168 -3.55 6.22 4.59
N TYR A 169 -4.05 7.38 5.03
CA TYR A 169 -4.58 7.61 6.37
C TYR A 169 -5.47 6.46 6.87
N PRO A 170 -5.24 5.94 8.10
CA PRO A 170 -4.23 6.35 9.09
C PRO A 170 -2.86 5.66 8.92
N LEU A 171 -2.70 4.84 7.89
CA LEU A 171 -1.50 4.04 7.67
C LEU A 171 -0.43 4.84 6.94
N THR A 172 0.83 4.62 7.30
CA THR A 172 1.98 5.15 6.59
C THR A 172 2.99 4.02 6.39
N ALA A 173 3.32 3.71 5.14
CA ALA A 173 4.53 2.96 4.85
C ALA A 173 5.71 3.93 4.94
N THR A 174 6.64 3.65 5.85
CA THR A 174 7.70 4.61 6.22
C THR A 174 8.70 4.80 5.08
N ALA A 175 9.38 5.93 5.03
CA ALA A 175 10.52 6.08 4.11
C ALA A 175 11.63 5.08 4.48
N ASP A 176 12.40 4.64 3.49
CA ASP A 176 13.65 3.91 3.68
C ASP A 176 14.72 4.88 4.18
N ILE A 177 15.17 4.68 5.42
CA ILE A 177 16.23 5.48 6.06
C ILE A 177 17.26 4.58 6.72
N SER A 178 18.45 5.12 7.00
CA SER A 178 19.61 4.36 7.51
C SER A 178 19.37 3.63 8.84
N THR A 179 18.42 4.07 9.66
CA THR A 179 18.06 3.45 10.94
C THR A 179 16.80 2.59 10.88
N ALA A 180 16.04 2.68 9.79
CA ALA A 180 14.76 2.01 9.62
C ALA A 180 14.48 1.77 8.12
N HIS A 181 15.03 0.68 7.59
CA HIS A 181 14.82 0.30 6.19
C HIS A 181 13.37 0.01 5.80
N ASN A 182 13.02 0.23 4.53
CA ASN A 182 11.76 -0.21 3.93
C ASN A 182 11.99 -0.81 2.54
N GLY A 183 11.01 -1.55 2.01
CA GLY A 183 11.22 -2.42 0.84
C GLY A 183 12.10 -3.61 1.21
N LEU A 184 11.79 -4.23 2.34
CA LEU A 184 12.54 -5.35 2.90
C LEU A 184 12.37 -6.58 2.02
N TYR A 185 13.43 -7.39 1.88
CA TYR A 185 13.32 -8.69 1.24
C TYR A 185 14.37 -9.65 1.79
N ARG A 186 14.07 -10.95 1.71
CA ARG A 186 15.01 -12.02 2.06
C ARG A 186 14.78 -13.22 1.17
N TYR A 187 15.81 -13.69 0.49
CA TYR A 187 15.75 -14.96 -0.25
C TYR A 187 15.78 -16.15 0.71
N GLY A 188 15.07 -17.21 0.34
CA GLY A 188 15.04 -18.47 1.07
C GLY A 188 13.62 -18.90 1.46
N SER A 189 13.54 -20.14 1.94
CA SER A 189 12.30 -20.82 2.34
C SER A 189 11.87 -20.55 3.78
N ASP A 190 12.67 -19.81 4.55
CA ASP A 190 12.51 -19.80 6.00
C ASP A 190 11.55 -18.69 6.44
N VAL A 191 10.35 -19.14 6.83
CA VAL A 191 9.41 -18.47 7.74
C VAL A 191 10.00 -18.48 9.15
N ALA A 192 11.00 -17.63 9.40
CA ALA A 192 11.54 -17.38 10.73
C ALA A 192 12.03 -15.94 10.89
#